data_AF-A0A0T9PSE1-F1
#
_entry.id   AF-A0A0T9PSE1-F1
#
_cell.length_a   1.000
_cell.length_b   1.000
_cell.length_c   1.000
_cell.angle_alpha   90.00
_cell.angle_beta   90.00
_cell.angle_gamma   90.00
#
_symmetry.space_group_name_H-M   'P 1'
#
loop_
_entity.id
_entity.type
_entity.pdbx_description
1 polymer ?
#
loop_
_entity_poly.entity_id
_entity_poly.type
_entity_poly.pdbx_seq_one_letter_code
_entity_poly.pdbx_strand_id
1 'polypeptide(L)'
;MNKSIGIVIALLVVIVSALFFNSYRLSNQVKKTEAKLVAEQATNTALGNIIDAYQVNEAANRTATARQLESERKLRNESEDRLKRFLAAASDDKCAIQRMPDASINILRE
;
A
#
# COMPACT_ATOMS: atom_id res chain seq x y z
N MET A 1 -43.09 41.18 -49.51
CA MET A 1 -42.79 39.98 -48.69
C MET A 1 -44.04 39.65 -47.88
N ASN A 2 -44.62 38.45 -48.02
CA ASN A 2 -45.89 38.13 -47.37
C ASN A 2 -45.73 38.05 -45.84
N LYS A 3 -46.67 38.66 -45.12
CA LYS A 3 -46.67 38.75 -43.64
C LYS A 3 -46.55 37.36 -42.98
N SER A 4 -47.10 36.33 -43.61
CA SER A 4 -47.00 34.92 -43.20
C SER A 4 -45.57 34.36 -43.28
N ILE A 5 -44.82 34.69 -44.35
CA ILE A 5 -43.43 34.23 -44.54
C ILE A 5 -42.51 34.84 -43.46
N GLY A 6 -42.72 36.11 -43.10
CA GLY A 6 -41.97 36.77 -42.03
C GLY A 6 -42.15 36.11 -40.66
N ILE A 7 -43.36 35.66 -40.34
CA ILE A 7 -43.66 34.96 -39.07
C ILE A 7 -42.97 33.60 -39.01
N VAL A 8 -43.00 32.84 -40.09
CA VAL A 8 -42.33 31.52 -40.16
C VAL A 8 -40.83 31.65 -39.98
N ILE A 9 -40.21 32.64 -40.63
CA ILE A 9 -38.77 32.90 -40.48
C ILE A 9 -38.44 33.28 -39.03
N ALA A 10 -39.23 34.14 -38.40
CA ALA A 10 -39.01 34.54 -37.00
C ALA A 10 -39.09 33.34 -36.04
N LEU A 11 -40.07 32.45 -36.23
CA LEU A 11 -40.19 31.21 -35.46
C LEU A 11 -38.98 30.29 -35.65
N LEU A 12 -38.52 30.13 -36.90
CA LEU A 12 -37.33 29.33 -37.19
C LEU A 12 -36.09 29.88 -36.50
N VAL A 13 -35.89 31.20 -36.50
CA VAL A 13 -34.76 31.85 -35.83
C VAL A 13 -34.80 31.58 -34.32
N VAL A 14 -35.98 31.68 -33.69
CA VAL A 14 -36.14 31.38 -32.25
C VAL A 14 -35.81 29.91 -31.96
N ILE A 15 -36.31 28.97 -32.77
CA ILE A 15 -36.06 27.54 -32.58
C ILE A 15 -34.57 27.23 -32.72
N VAL A 16 -33.93 27.71 -33.78
CA VAL A 16 -32.50 27.49 -34.01
C VAL A 16 -31.66 28.09 -32.88
N SER A 17 -32.03 29.27 -32.39
CA SER A 17 -31.32 29.93 -31.29
C SER A 17 -31.45 29.13 -29.99
N ALA A 18 -32.65 28.63 -29.68
CA ALA A 18 -32.89 27.79 -28.51
C ALA A 18 -32.11 26.46 -28.58
N LEU A 19 -32.09 25.82 -29.74
CA LEU A 19 -31.32 24.59 -29.97
C LEU A 19 -29.81 24.83 -29.82
N PHE A 20 -29.30 25.93 -30.38
CA PHE A 20 -27.88 26.29 -30.27
C PHE A 20 -27.47 26.59 -28.83
N PHE A 21 -28.31 27.31 -28.08
CA PHE A 21 -28.04 27.57 -26.67
C PHE A 21 -28.06 26.29 -25.82
N ASN A 22 -29.00 25.38 -26.11
CA ASN A 22 -29.09 24.10 -25.42
C ASN A 22 -27.88 23.19 -25.74
N SER A 23 -27.48 23.10 -27.01
CA SER A 23 -26.31 22.31 -27.42
C SER A 23 -25.02 22.85 -26.81
N TYR A 24 -24.87 24.17 -26.72
CA TYR A 24 -23.73 24.81 -26.06
C TYR A 24 -23.68 24.48 -24.56
N ARG A 25 -24.81 24.59 -23.86
CA ARG A 25 -24.89 24.23 -22.43
C ARG A 25 -24.57 22.75 -22.19
N LEU A 26 -25.15 21.86 -22.99
CA LEU A 26 -24.91 20.42 -22.89
C LEU A 26 -23.45 20.09 -23.16
N SER A 27 -22.86 20.64 -24.22
CA SER A 27 -21.44 20.47 -24.54
C SER A 27 -20.53 20.90 -23.39
N ASN A 28 -20.82 22.05 -22.76
CA ASN A 28 -20.07 22.51 -21.61
C ASN A 28 -20.23 21.59 -20.39
N GLN A 29 -21.42 21.03 -20.16
CA GLN A 29 -21.64 20.08 -19.08
C GLN A 29 -20.85 18.79 -19.31
N VAL A 30 -20.91 18.24 -20.53
CA VAL A 30 -20.17 17.03 -20.94
C VAL A 30 -18.67 17.22 -20.74
N LYS A 31 -18.10 18.33 -21.24
CA LYS A 31 -16.66 18.63 -21.05
C LYS A 31 -16.27 18.70 -19.58
N LYS A 32 -17.11 19.31 -18.73
CA LYS A 32 -16.85 19.39 -17.29
C LYS A 32 -16.92 18.02 -16.61
N THR A 33 -17.88 17.18 -17.00
CA THR A 33 -18.00 15.83 -16.44
C THR A 33 -16.87 14.93 -16.89
N GLU A 34 -16.49 14.99 -18.16
CA GLU A 34 -15.34 14.23 -18.70
C GLU A 34 -14.04 14.62 -17.99
N ALA A 35 -13.78 15.92 -17.82
CA ALA A 35 -12.60 16.39 -17.10
C ALA A 35 -12.54 15.85 -15.66
N LYS A 36 -13.68 15.85 -14.95
CA LYS A 36 -13.77 15.25 -13.61
C LYS A 36 -13.52 13.75 -13.65
N LEU A 37 -14.13 13.05 -14.61
CA LEU A 37 -14.01 11.61 -14.74
C LEU A 37 -12.57 11.19 -15.03
N VAL A 38 -11.86 11.93 -15.90
CA VAL A 38 -10.44 11.71 -16.21
C VAL A 38 -9.57 11.95 -14.98
N ALA A 39 -9.82 13.01 -14.21
CA ALA A 39 -9.09 13.28 -12.98
C ALA A 39 -9.32 12.19 -11.91
N GLU A 40 -10.56 11.72 -11.78
CA GLU A 40 -10.92 10.63 -10.88
C GLU A 40 -10.29 9.31 -11.33
N GLN A 41 -10.33 9.00 -12.62
CA GLN A 41 -9.67 7.83 -13.19
C GLN A 41 -8.16 7.85 -12.93
N ALA A 42 -7.50 8.99 -13.16
CA ALA A 42 -6.07 9.13 -12.87
C ALA A 42 -5.76 8.89 -11.39
N THR A 43 -6.61 9.41 -10.49
CA THR A 43 -6.49 9.21 -9.05
C THR A 43 -6.69 7.73 -8.67
N ASN A 44 -7.70 7.07 -9.22
CA ASN A 44 -7.97 5.66 -8.99
C ASN A 44 -6.84 4.77 -9.52
N THR A 45 -6.25 5.10 -10.67
CA THR A 45 -5.05 4.40 -11.18
C THR A 45 -3.86 4.57 -10.24
N ALA A 46 -3.62 5.79 -9.74
CA ALA A 46 -2.54 6.03 -8.79
C ALA A 46 -2.76 5.25 -7.48
N LEU A 47 -3.98 5.25 -6.93
CA LEU A 47 -4.32 4.48 -5.74
C LEU A 47 -4.22 2.96 -5.97
N GLY A 48 -4.64 2.47 -7.13
CA GLY A 48 -4.47 1.07 -7.52
C GLY A 48 -3.01 0.64 -7.52
N ASN A 49 -2.14 1.42 -8.17
CA ASN A 49 -0.70 1.14 -8.19
C ASN A 49 -0.08 1.14 -6.79
N ILE A 50 -0.55 2.01 -5.89
CA ILE A 50 -0.12 2.03 -4.50
C ILE A 50 -0.54 0.75 -3.80
N ILE A 51 -1.81 0.33 -3.94
CA ILE A 51 -2.33 -0.91 -3.34
C ILE A 51 -1.52 -2.13 -3.82
N ASP A 52 -1.22 -2.22 -5.12
CA ASP A 52 -0.43 -3.31 -5.69
C ASP A 52 0.98 -3.36 -5.07
N ALA A 53 1.63 -2.20 -4.91
CA ALA A 53 2.94 -2.11 -4.27
C ALA A 53 2.90 -2.55 -2.79
N TYR A 54 1.86 -2.14 -2.04
CA TYR A 54 1.68 -2.57 -0.65
C TYR A 54 1.45 -4.07 -0.53
N GLN A 55 0.68 -4.69 -1.44
CA GLN A 55 0.47 -6.14 -1.45
C GLN A 55 1.78 -6.91 -1.65
N VAL A 56 2.60 -6.50 -2.62
CA VAL A 56 3.90 -7.14 -2.86
C VAL A 56 4.82 -6.99 -1.64
N ASN A 57 4.85 -5.80 -1.04
CA ASN A 57 5.66 -5.56 0.16
C ASN A 57 5.19 -6.39 1.36
N GLU A 58 3.87 -6.51 1.56
CA GLU A 58 3.32 -7.34 2.63
C GLU A 58 3.66 -8.82 2.44
N ALA A 59 3.56 -9.33 1.21
CA ALA A 59 3.95 -10.70 0.89
C ALA A 59 5.45 -10.95 1.16
N ALA A 60 6.30 -10.01 0.75
CA ALA A 60 7.74 -10.06 1.02
C ALA A 60 8.02 -10.03 2.53
N ASN A 61 7.35 -9.16 3.27
CA ASN A 61 7.53 -9.01 4.71
C ASN A 61 7.10 -10.28 5.46
N ARG A 62 5.92 -10.85 5.14
CA ARG A 62 5.48 -12.14 5.71
C ARG A 62 6.50 -13.25 5.47
N THR A 63 7.08 -13.30 4.27
CA THR A 63 8.11 -14.29 3.92
C THR A 63 9.39 -14.06 4.73
N ALA A 64 9.83 -12.81 4.89
CA ALA A 64 10.99 -12.45 5.70
C ALA A 64 10.77 -12.81 7.18
N THR A 65 9.61 -12.46 7.74
CA THR A 65 9.22 -12.81 9.12
C THR A 65 9.19 -14.32 9.33
N ALA A 66 8.65 -15.09 8.38
CA ALA A 66 8.64 -16.55 8.46
C ALA A 66 10.07 -17.13 8.53
N ARG A 67 10.97 -16.66 7.66
CA ARG A 67 12.39 -17.08 7.67
C ARG A 67 13.09 -16.70 8.97
N GLN A 68 12.84 -15.49 9.47
CA GLN A 68 13.42 -15.04 10.74
C GLN A 68 12.95 -15.93 11.89
N LEU A 69 11.66 -16.19 11.98
CA LEU A 69 11.08 -17.02 13.04
C LEU A 69 11.61 -18.46 12.99
N GLU A 70 11.79 -19.02 11.81
CA GLU A 70 12.42 -20.33 11.63
C GLU A 70 13.89 -20.33 12.10
N SER A 71 14.66 -19.31 11.71
CA SER A 71 16.04 -19.14 12.13
C SER A 71 16.18 -19.03 13.65
N GLU A 72 15.33 -18.19 14.29
CA GLU A 72 15.31 -18.03 15.74
C GLU A 72 14.96 -19.32 16.47
N ARG A 73 13.98 -20.09 15.97
CA ARG A 73 13.63 -21.41 16.53
C ARG A 73 14.80 -22.38 16.43
N LYS A 74 15.48 -22.42 15.28
CA LYS A 74 16.66 -23.27 15.07
C LYS A 74 17.80 -22.90 16.02
N LEU A 75 18.13 -21.61 16.10
CA LEU A 75 19.17 -21.09 17.00
C LEU A 75 18.86 -21.41 18.46
N ARG A 76 17.60 -21.25 18.89
CA ARG A 76 17.19 -21.56 20.25
C ARG A 76 17.36 -23.05 20.55
N ASN A 77 16.92 -23.92 19.64
CA ASN A 77 17.06 -25.37 19.82
C ASN A 77 18.53 -25.82 19.82
N GLU A 78 19.37 -25.28 18.93
CA GLU A 78 20.81 -25.57 18.91
C GLU A 78 21.50 -25.07 20.19
N SER A 79 21.12 -23.89 20.69
CA SER A 79 21.66 -23.34 21.94
C SER A 79 21.27 -24.20 23.14
N GLU A 80 19.99 -24.60 23.24
CA GLU A 80 19.49 -25.49 24.29
C GLU A 80 20.20 -26.86 24.25
N ASP A 81 20.41 -27.44 23.08
CA ASP A 81 21.14 -28.71 22.93
C ASP A 81 22.61 -28.60 23.35
N ARG A 82 23.30 -27.54 22.91
CA ARG A 82 24.68 -27.28 23.33
C ARG A 82 24.79 -27.07 24.84
N LEU A 83 23.85 -26.34 25.43
CA LEU A 83 23.80 -26.12 26.88
C LEU A 83 23.61 -27.43 27.63
N LYS A 84 22.69 -28.30 27.18
CA LYS A 84 22.49 -29.63 27.77
C LYS A 84 23.76 -30.47 27.71
N ARG A 85 24.42 -30.51 26.54
CA ARG A 85 25.70 -31.23 26.38
C ARG A 85 26.80 -30.67 27.26
N PHE A 86 26.89 -29.34 27.40
CA PHE A 86 27.84 -28.69 28.30
C PHE A 86 27.57 -29.08 29.76
N LEU A 87 26.34 -28.96 30.24
CA LEU A 87 25.98 -29.30 31.62
C LEU A 87 26.20 -30.79 31.92
N ALA A 88 25.94 -31.68 30.96
CA ALA A 88 26.22 -33.10 31.10
C ALA A 88 27.72 -33.40 31.18
N ALA A 89 28.55 -32.72 30.38
CA ALA A 89 30.01 -32.89 30.41
C ALA A 89 30.66 -32.24 31.64
N ALA A 90 30.06 -31.17 32.17
CA ALA A 90 30.55 -30.42 33.31
C ALA A 90 29.96 -30.89 34.65
N SER A 91 29.20 -31.99 34.69
CA SER A 91 28.39 -32.41 35.85
C SER A 91 29.20 -32.53 37.16
N ASP A 92 30.46 -32.94 37.06
CA ASP A 92 31.35 -33.14 38.20
C ASP A 92 32.28 -31.94 38.47
N ASP A 93 32.26 -30.92 37.60
CA ASP A 93 33.06 -29.70 37.73
C ASP A 93 32.21 -28.55 38.31
N LYS A 94 32.33 -28.37 39.63
CA LYS A 94 31.65 -27.29 40.37
C LYS A 94 32.03 -25.90 39.89
N CYS A 95 33.26 -25.70 39.40
CA CYS A 95 33.70 -24.41 38.89
C CYS A 95 33.07 -24.09 37.53
N ALA A 96 32.85 -25.09 36.67
CA ALA A 96 32.27 -24.92 35.34
C ALA A 96 30.74 -24.66 35.35
N ILE A 97 30.01 -25.18 36.35
CA ILE A 97 28.55 -24.97 36.47
C ILE A 97 28.22 -23.67 37.20
N GLN A 98 29.15 -23.14 37.99
CA GLN A 98 28.91 -21.92 38.76
C GLN A 98 28.84 -20.71 37.83
N ARG A 99 27.78 -19.89 37.98
CA ARG A 99 27.63 -18.65 37.23
C ARG A 99 28.84 -17.75 37.52
N MET A 100 29.53 -17.33 36.46
CA MET A 100 30.64 -16.38 36.57
C MET A 100 30.14 -15.08 37.24
N PRO A 101 30.85 -14.53 38.24
CA PRO A 101 30.44 -13.29 38.89
C PRO A 101 30.27 -12.16 37.88
N ASP A 102 29.20 -11.38 38.01
CA ASP A 102 28.88 -10.31 37.04
C ASP A 102 30.02 -9.28 36.91
N ALA A 103 30.76 -9.03 38.00
CA ALA A 103 31.95 -8.16 37.99
C ALA A 103 33.06 -8.68 37.05
N SER A 104 33.25 -10.00 36.98
CA SER A 104 34.22 -10.63 36.08
C SER A 104 33.75 -10.64 34.63
N ILE A 105 32.44 -10.73 34.40
CA ILE A 105 31.84 -10.64 33.05
C ILE A 105 32.02 -9.24 32.46
N ASN A 106 31.84 -8.19 33.26
CA ASN A 106 32.03 -6.82 32.81
C ASN A 106 33.47 -6.55 32.33
N ILE A 107 34.48 -7.12 32.99
CA ILE A 107 35.89 -6.99 32.60
C ILE A 107 36.17 -7.65 31.23
N LEU A 108 35.43 -8.70 30.86
CA LEU A 108 35.63 -9.42 29.59
C LEU A 108 34.87 -8.81 28.40
N ARG A 109 33.96 -7.85 28.64
CA ARG A 109 33.17 -7.16 27.61
C ARG A 109 33.73 -5.79 27.21
N GLU A 110 34.72 -5.31 27.95
CA GLU A 110 35.52 -4.10 27.63
C GLU A 110 36.60 -4.43 26.60
#